data_AF-A0A8C0C3N1-F1
#
_entry.id   AF-A0A8C0C3N1-F1
#
_cell.length_a   1.000
_cell.length_b   1.000
_cell.length_c   1.000
_cell.angle_alpha   90.00
_cell.angle_beta   90.00
_cell.angle_gamma   90.00
#
_symmetry.space_group_name_H-M   'P 1'
#
loop_
_entity.id
_entity.type
_entity.pdbx_description
1 polymer ?
#
loop_
_entity_poly.entity_id
_entity_poly.type
_entity_poly.pdbx_seq_one_letter_code
_entity_poly.pdbx_strand_id
1 'polypeptide(L)'
;FRAQNWRLDEDELRKSLSELVDDKFGASAKKVTRIVDSSNPFLDIPQALNAVTYKHGVLTRKTHADMDGKRTPRGRRGWKKFYAVLKGTILYLQKDEYKPDKDLSEVDLKNAIRVHHALATKASDYSKKSNVLKLKTADWRVFLFQAPSKEEMLSWILRINLVAAIFSAPAFPAAICSMKKFCRPLLPSSMTKLCQEEQLRSHENKMKQIADELAEHKLHPVEKSLKSKEAEEYRLKEHYLIFEVKELSSFLKTDERNKIFLYLRKWFSSWCASVFFSNINKKLKESVGELILFCWNLFCK
;
A
#
# COMPACT_ATOMS: atom_id res chain seq x y z
N PHE A 1 -26.97 -5.65 -25.64
CA PHE A 1 -26.96 -5.95 -24.19
C PHE A 1 -26.04 -4.96 -23.50
N ARG A 2 -26.59 -4.20 -22.54
CA ARG A 2 -26.03 -2.98 -21.93
C ARG A 2 -24.65 -3.19 -21.30
N ALA A 3 -23.65 -2.47 -21.78
CA ALA A 3 -22.51 -2.04 -20.97
C ALA A 3 -23.03 -0.94 -20.02
N GLN A 4 -22.96 -1.17 -18.70
CA GLN A 4 -23.25 -0.14 -17.70
C GLN A 4 -21.94 0.44 -17.18
N ASN A 5 -21.94 1.77 -17.11
CA ASN A 5 -20.82 2.68 -16.97
C ASN A 5 -20.05 2.52 -15.65
N TRP A 6 -18.73 2.58 -15.78
CA TRP A 6 -17.73 2.55 -14.71
C TRP A 6 -17.48 3.95 -14.15
N ARG A 7 -18.49 4.60 -13.57
CA ARG A 7 -18.28 5.83 -12.80
C ARG A 7 -18.02 5.47 -11.34
N LEU A 8 -16.77 5.17 -11.02
CA LEU A 8 -16.26 5.45 -9.67
C LEU A 8 -16.18 6.98 -9.55
N ASP A 9 -16.43 7.55 -8.38
CA ASP A 9 -16.47 9.00 -8.19
C ASP A 9 -15.07 9.61 -8.42
N GLU A 10 -14.82 10.02 -9.67
CA GLU A 10 -13.54 10.52 -10.18
C GLU A 10 -13.09 11.76 -9.43
N ASP A 11 -14.03 12.54 -8.87
CA ASP A 11 -13.77 13.71 -8.06
C ASP A 11 -13.23 13.35 -6.66
N GLU A 12 -13.62 12.21 -6.09
CA GLU A 12 -13.10 11.70 -4.81
C GLU A 12 -11.66 11.18 -4.97
N LEU A 13 -11.36 10.49 -6.07
CA LEU A 13 -9.99 10.08 -6.44
C LEU A 13 -9.11 11.29 -6.74
N ARG A 14 -9.62 12.29 -7.46
CA ARG A 14 -8.91 13.53 -7.80
C ARG A 14 -8.62 14.38 -6.57
N LYS A 15 -9.58 14.54 -5.66
CA LYS A 15 -9.46 15.32 -4.42
C LYS A 15 -8.48 14.68 -3.43
N SER A 16 -8.57 13.37 -3.25
CA SER A 16 -7.63 12.61 -2.40
C SER A 16 -6.19 12.56 -2.94
N LEU A 17 -5.99 12.70 -4.26
CA LEU A 17 -4.67 12.81 -4.88
C LEU A 17 -4.13 14.26 -4.86
N SER A 18 -4.98 15.29 -4.86
CA SER A 18 -4.54 16.69 -4.68
C SER A 18 -4.11 17.01 -3.25
N GLU A 19 -4.83 16.48 -2.24
CA GLU A 19 -4.50 16.72 -0.82
C GLU A 19 -3.19 16.02 -0.38
N LEU A 20 -2.67 15.11 -1.20
CA LEU A 20 -1.39 14.39 -0.97
C LEU A 20 -0.14 15.24 -1.26
N VAL A 21 -0.26 16.38 -1.95
CA VAL A 21 0.87 17.10 -2.54
C VAL A 21 1.24 18.40 -1.80
N ASP A 22 0.40 18.91 -0.91
CA ASP A 22 0.55 20.28 -0.36
C ASP A 22 0.83 20.43 1.15
N ASP A 23 1.07 19.36 1.91
CA ASP A 23 1.32 19.52 3.35
C ASP A 23 2.81 19.68 3.72
N LYS A 24 3.23 20.93 3.83
CA LYS A 24 4.37 21.33 4.69
C LYS A 24 3.97 21.10 6.15
N PHE A 25 4.70 20.22 6.83
CA PHE A 25 4.50 19.89 8.25
C PHE A 25 4.48 21.13 9.17
N GLY A 26 3.30 21.49 9.67
CA GLY A 26 3.13 22.40 10.80
C GLY A 26 3.16 21.64 12.12
N ALA A 27 4.15 21.93 12.97
CA ALA A 27 4.29 21.35 14.30
C ALA A 27 3.20 21.89 15.24
N SER A 28 2.31 21.02 15.71
CA SER A 28 1.49 21.28 16.91
C SER A 28 1.53 20.08 17.84
N ALA A 29 2.12 20.27 19.01
CA ALA A 29 2.31 19.24 20.02
C ALA A 29 1.01 19.00 20.78
N LYS A 30 0.35 17.86 20.52
CA LYS A 30 -0.66 17.29 21.41
C LYS A 30 -0.40 15.80 21.65
N LYS A 31 -0.82 15.35 22.84
CA LYS A 31 -0.47 14.11 23.54
C LYS A 31 -0.59 12.86 22.63
N VAL A 32 0.51 12.13 22.49
CA VAL A 32 0.66 10.95 21.62
C VAL A 32 0.19 9.68 22.33
N THR A 33 -0.92 9.10 21.89
CA THR A 33 -1.35 7.74 22.23
C THR A 33 -0.63 6.73 21.32
N ARG A 34 -0.07 5.67 21.92
CA ARG A 34 0.88 4.75 21.27
C ARG A 34 0.17 3.48 20.78
N ILE A 35 0.37 3.10 19.52
CA ILE A 35 -0.05 1.79 18.98
C ILE A 35 1.08 0.81 19.26
N VAL A 36 1.03 0.15 20.41
CA VAL A 36 2.09 -0.77 20.87
C VAL A 36 1.77 -2.19 20.39
N ASP A 37 2.60 -2.73 19.50
CA ASP A 37 2.55 -4.16 19.09
C ASP A 37 3.86 -4.89 19.43
N SER A 38 4.89 -4.18 19.90
CA SER A 38 6.15 -4.75 20.38
C SER A 38 6.92 -3.75 21.26
N SER A 39 7.79 -4.24 22.14
CA SER A 39 8.66 -3.43 23.02
C SER A 39 9.77 -2.67 22.28
N ASN A 40 9.66 -2.48 20.96
CA ASN A 40 10.69 -1.88 20.12
C ASN A 40 10.29 -0.44 19.71
N PRO A 41 10.98 0.60 20.20
CA PRO A 41 10.64 2.00 19.92
C PRO A 41 10.75 2.40 18.44
N PHE A 42 11.47 1.64 17.61
CA PHE A 42 11.58 1.89 16.16
C PHE A 42 10.34 1.44 15.37
N LEU A 43 9.45 0.69 16.03
CA LEU A 43 8.18 0.20 15.49
C LEU A 43 6.99 1.00 16.06
N ASP A 44 7.22 1.90 17.01
CA ASP A 44 6.18 2.75 17.59
C ASP A 44 5.73 3.83 16.61
N ILE A 45 4.41 4.04 16.51
CA ILE A 45 3.83 5.09 15.68
C ILE A 45 3.12 6.10 16.59
N PRO A 46 3.44 7.42 16.49
CA PRO A 46 2.61 8.44 17.07
C PRO A 46 1.24 8.44 16.39
N GLN A 47 0.13 8.38 17.15
CA GLN A 47 -1.19 8.60 16.59
C GLN A 47 -1.24 10.00 15.96
N ALA A 48 -1.04 10.08 14.65
CA ALA A 48 -1.11 11.33 13.91
C ALA A 48 -2.60 11.70 13.75
N LEU A 49 -3.15 12.32 14.80
CA LEU A 49 -4.55 12.74 14.87
C LEU A 49 -4.95 13.64 13.68
N ASN A 50 -3.98 14.34 13.08
CA ASN A 50 -4.17 15.23 11.94
C ASN A 50 -3.77 14.61 10.58
N ALA A 51 -3.43 13.31 10.52
CA ALA A 51 -3.04 12.69 9.26
C ALA A 51 -4.21 12.63 8.26
N VAL A 52 -3.90 12.76 6.97
CA VAL A 52 -4.86 12.67 5.87
C VAL A 52 -5.54 11.29 5.86
N THR A 53 -6.85 11.27 5.62
CA THR A 53 -7.62 10.03 5.40
C THR A 53 -7.72 9.76 3.92
N TYR A 54 -7.18 8.62 3.49
CA TYR A 54 -7.02 8.27 2.08
C TYR A 54 -8.18 7.45 1.51
N LYS A 55 -8.82 6.65 2.37
CA LYS A 55 -10.03 5.87 2.03
C LYS A 55 -10.66 5.37 3.33
N HIS A 56 -11.98 5.28 3.35
CA HIS A 56 -12.72 4.60 4.39
C HIS A 56 -13.86 3.76 3.81
N GLY A 57 -14.39 2.83 4.59
CA GLY A 57 -15.49 1.98 4.16
C GLY A 57 -15.55 0.62 4.87
N VAL A 58 -16.60 -0.13 4.61
CA VAL A 58 -16.83 -1.42 5.27
C VAL A 58 -15.92 -2.50 4.69
N LEU A 59 -15.18 -3.19 5.56
CA LEU A 59 -14.42 -4.39 5.23
C LEU A 59 -14.71 -5.51 6.23
N THR A 60 -14.81 -6.75 5.74
CA THR A 60 -14.82 -7.92 6.62
C THR A 60 -13.43 -8.54 6.63
N ARG A 61 -12.73 -8.52 7.77
CA ARG A 61 -11.36 -9.04 7.93
C ARG A 61 -11.36 -10.47 8.41
N LYS A 62 -10.41 -11.26 7.92
CA LYS A 62 -9.94 -12.52 8.49
C LYS A 62 -8.42 -12.51 8.65
N THR A 63 -7.94 -12.82 9.85
CA THR A 63 -6.51 -13.05 10.09
C THR A 63 -6.11 -14.43 9.58
N HIS A 64 -5.16 -14.49 8.66
CA HIS A 64 -4.69 -15.71 8.00
C HIS A 64 -3.35 -16.20 8.59
N ALA A 65 -2.42 -15.28 8.79
CA ALA A 65 -1.14 -15.50 9.45
C ALA A 65 -0.86 -14.41 10.49
N ASP A 66 -0.33 -14.84 11.64
CA ASP A 66 0.20 -13.98 12.69
C ASP A 66 1.62 -13.52 12.31
N MET A 67 2.31 -12.81 13.21
CA MET A 67 3.67 -12.32 12.99
C MET A 67 4.61 -13.47 12.57
N ASP A 68 5.59 -13.16 11.73
CA ASP A 68 6.52 -14.13 11.11
C ASP A 68 5.87 -15.11 10.13
N GLY A 69 4.64 -14.86 9.70
CA GLY A 69 3.93 -15.71 8.74
C GLY A 69 3.39 -17.01 9.33
N LYS A 70 3.43 -17.18 10.66
CA LYS A 70 2.87 -18.35 11.34
C LYS A 70 1.36 -18.39 11.17
N ARG A 71 0.83 -19.54 10.77
CA ARG A 71 -0.61 -19.69 10.49
C ARG A 71 -1.45 -19.50 11.76
N THR A 72 -2.22 -18.42 11.86
CA THR A 72 -3.03 -18.04 13.05
C THR A 72 -3.87 -19.21 13.60
N PRO A 73 -4.00 -19.55 14.88
CA PRO A 73 -4.82 -20.70 15.32
C PRO A 73 -6.30 -20.68 14.84
N ARG A 74 -6.92 -21.84 14.57
CA ARG A 74 -8.29 -21.93 13.96
C ARG A 74 -9.33 -21.08 14.69
N GLY A 75 -9.33 -21.07 16.03
CA GLY A 75 -10.27 -20.28 16.84
C GLY A 75 -10.14 -18.75 16.69
N ARG A 76 -9.02 -18.25 16.17
CA ARG A 76 -8.78 -16.81 15.95
C ARG A 76 -8.92 -16.36 14.49
N ARG A 77 -9.16 -17.29 13.54
CA ARG A 77 -9.25 -17.03 12.08
C ARG A 77 -10.67 -16.63 11.60
N GLY A 78 -11.57 -16.20 12.49
CA GLY A 78 -12.94 -15.82 12.12
C GLY A 78 -12.99 -14.58 11.24
N TRP A 79 -14.00 -14.51 10.36
CA TRP A 79 -14.34 -13.28 9.63
C TRP A 79 -15.05 -12.32 10.59
N LYS A 80 -14.60 -11.07 10.66
CA LYS A 80 -15.19 -10.01 11.48
C LYS A 80 -15.39 -8.75 10.66
N LYS A 81 -16.57 -8.14 10.74
CA LYS A 81 -16.91 -6.89 10.04
C LYS A 81 -16.32 -5.70 10.79
N PHE A 82 -15.77 -4.76 10.05
CA PHE A 82 -15.21 -3.52 10.57
C PHE A 82 -15.57 -2.37 9.63
N TYR A 83 -15.60 -1.17 10.18
CA TYR A 83 -15.41 0.04 9.40
C TYR A 83 -13.91 0.34 9.32
N ALA A 84 -13.36 0.26 8.11
CA ALA A 84 -11.95 0.47 7.85
C ALA A 84 -11.68 1.93 7.50
N VAL A 85 -10.60 2.49 8.04
CA VAL A 85 -10.16 3.87 7.78
C VAL A 85 -8.66 3.85 7.54
N LEU A 86 -8.22 4.13 6.32
CA LEU A 86 -6.82 4.30 5.98
C LEU A 86 -6.43 5.77 6.19
N LYS A 87 -5.76 6.05 7.31
CA LYS A 87 -5.37 7.40 7.73
C LYS A 87 -3.87 7.44 8.00
N GLY A 88 -3.16 8.32 7.29
CA GLY A 88 -1.70 8.27 7.22
C GLY A 88 -1.21 6.90 6.71
N THR A 89 -0.29 6.26 7.43
CA THR A 89 0.25 4.93 7.11
C THR A 89 -0.40 3.80 7.92
N ILE A 90 -1.59 4.04 8.48
CA ILE A 90 -2.31 3.09 9.34
C ILE A 90 -3.72 2.83 8.81
N LEU A 91 -4.05 1.56 8.68
CA LEU A 91 -5.40 1.06 8.44
C LEU A 91 -6.07 0.74 9.79
N TYR A 92 -6.91 1.65 10.27
CA TYR A 92 -7.72 1.45 11.47
C TYR A 92 -8.94 0.59 11.13
N LEU A 93 -9.28 -0.33 12.04
CA LEU A 93 -10.41 -1.24 11.88
C LEU A 93 -11.33 -1.09 13.09
N GLN A 94 -12.36 -0.27 12.92
CA GLN A 94 -13.30 0.09 13.96
C GLN A 94 -14.46 -0.89 14.01
N LYS A 95 -14.81 -1.37 15.21
CA LYS A 95 -15.95 -2.30 15.38
C LYS A 95 -17.31 -1.63 15.38
N ASP A 96 -17.38 -0.44 15.95
CA ASP A 96 -18.63 0.32 16.12
C ASP A 96 -18.95 1.16 14.87
N GLU A 97 -20.09 1.84 14.89
CA GLU A 97 -20.43 2.87 13.89
C GLU A 97 -19.31 3.92 13.81
N TYR A 98 -18.87 4.18 12.57
CA TYR A 98 -17.88 5.19 12.27
C TYR A 98 -18.39 6.57 12.63
N LYS A 99 -17.62 7.29 13.45
CA LYS A 99 -17.85 8.69 13.79
C LYS A 99 -16.51 9.43 13.62
N PRO A 100 -16.40 10.40 12.71
CA PRO A 100 -15.15 11.12 12.46
C PRO A 100 -14.52 11.75 13.70
N ASP A 101 -15.36 12.24 14.63
CA ASP A 101 -14.95 12.94 15.84
C ASP A 101 -14.84 12.03 17.08
N LYS A 102 -15.06 10.71 16.92
CA LYS A 102 -14.94 9.75 18.02
C LYS A 102 -13.50 9.30 18.16
N ASP A 103 -12.97 9.43 19.37
CA ASP A 103 -11.67 8.85 19.70
C ASP A 103 -11.65 7.33 19.50
N LEU A 104 -10.51 6.83 19.01
CA LEU A 104 -10.31 5.39 18.84
C LEU A 104 -10.33 4.70 20.19
N SER A 105 -11.10 3.61 20.32
CA SER A 105 -11.06 2.78 21.52
C SER A 105 -9.74 2.00 21.58
N GLU A 106 -9.37 1.50 22.77
CA GLU A 106 -8.23 0.57 22.91
C GLU A 106 -8.36 -0.66 22.00
N VAL A 107 -9.59 -1.11 21.76
CA VAL A 107 -9.87 -2.24 20.89
C VAL A 107 -9.57 -1.89 19.42
N ASP A 108 -9.87 -0.66 18.99
CA ASP A 108 -9.59 -0.20 17.64
C ASP A 108 -8.08 -0.03 17.42
N LEU A 109 -7.36 0.50 18.43
CA LEU A 109 -5.90 0.61 18.40
C LEU A 109 -5.22 -0.77 18.31
N LYS A 110 -5.73 -1.78 19.04
CA LYS A 110 -5.25 -3.17 18.94
C LYS A 110 -5.55 -3.84 17.59
N ASN A 111 -6.52 -3.32 16.83
CA ASN A 111 -6.86 -3.82 15.51
C ASN A 111 -6.21 -3.01 14.37
N ALA A 112 -5.50 -1.93 14.69
CA ALA A 112 -4.82 -1.10 13.72
C ALA A 112 -3.74 -1.90 12.98
N ILE A 113 -3.66 -1.71 11.68
CA ILE A 113 -2.71 -2.40 10.81
C ILE A 113 -1.83 -1.36 10.14
N ARG A 114 -0.52 -1.52 10.29
CA ARG A 114 0.46 -0.63 9.68
C ARG A 114 0.66 -1.04 8.22
N VAL A 115 0.59 -0.09 7.30
CA VAL A 115 0.68 -0.37 5.86
C VAL A 115 2.03 0.00 5.23
N HIS A 116 3.00 0.46 6.01
CA HIS A 116 4.40 0.58 5.55
C HIS A 116 4.90 -0.80 5.09
N HIS A 117 5.52 -0.86 3.91
CA HIS A 117 5.97 -2.08 3.26
C HIS A 117 4.90 -3.19 3.23
N ALA A 118 3.65 -2.78 3.04
CA ALA A 118 2.56 -3.71 2.89
C ALA A 118 2.21 -3.86 1.41
N LEU A 119 1.87 -5.07 1.04
CA LEU A 119 1.41 -5.40 -0.30
C LEU A 119 -0.03 -5.91 -0.24
N ALA A 120 -0.93 -5.14 -0.86
CA ALA A 120 -2.31 -5.54 -1.13
C ALA A 120 -2.42 -6.15 -2.53
N THR A 121 -3.05 -7.31 -2.64
CA THR A 121 -3.31 -8.01 -3.91
C THR A 121 -4.69 -8.65 -3.91
N LYS A 122 -5.22 -8.98 -5.09
CA LYS A 122 -6.39 -9.86 -5.16
C LYS A 122 -6.03 -11.24 -4.59
N ALA A 123 -6.88 -11.79 -3.74
CA ALA A 123 -6.70 -13.15 -3.19
C ALA A 123 -7.15 -14.20 -4.22
N SER A 124 -6.40 -14.35 -5.32
CA SER A 124 -6.71 -15.32 -6.39
C SER A 124 -6.70 -16.77 -5.91
N ASP A 125 -5.98 -17.05 -4.82
CA ASP A 125 -5.90 -18.33 -4.14
C ASP A 125 -7.05 -18.60 -3.15
N TYR A 126 -8.01 -17.67 -3.03
CA TYR A 126 -9.14 -17.78 -2.10
C TYR A 126 -10.48 -17.80 -2.83
N SER A 127 -11.14 -18.97 -2.86
CA SER A 127 -12.39 -19.19 -3.60
C SER A 127 -13.67 -19.11 -2.76
N LYS A 128 -13.57 -19.09 -1.42
CA LYS A 128 -14.76 -19.23 -0.54
C LYS A 128 -15.65 -17.98 -0.48
N LYS A 129 -15.11 -16.81 -0.81
CA LYS A 129 -15.83 -15.53 -0.87
C LYS A 129 -15.32 -14.74 -2.07
N SER A 130 -16.22 -14.02 -2.73
CA SER A 130 -15.87 -13.06 -3.76
C SER A 130 -15.28 -11.77 -3.16
N ASN A 131 -14.65 -10.97 -4.01
CA ASN A 131 -14.16 -9.62 -3.67
C ASN A 131 -13.20 -9.60 -2.47
N VAL A 132 -12.33 -10.61 -2.38
CA VAL A 132 -11.33 -10.73 -1.32
C VAL A 132 -9.98 -10.21 -1.78
N LEU A 133 -9.45 -9.21 -1.06
CA LEU A 133 -8.06 -8.80 -1.15
C LEU A 133 -7.23 -9.45 -0.03
N LYS A 134 -5.96 -9.71 -0.34
CA LYS A 134 -4.92 -10.21 0.57
C LYS A 134 -3.95 -9.07 0.86
N LEU A 135 -3.81 -8.73 2.13
CA LEU A 135 -2.84 -7.76 2.64
C LEU A 135 -1.74 -8.52 3.38
N LYS A 136 -0.50 -8.41 2.92
CA LYS A 136 0.69 -8.89 3.64
C LYS A 136 1.48 -7.68 4.13
N THR A 137 1.79 -7.63 5.42
CA THR A 137 2.48 -6.50 6.07
C THR A 137 3.98 -6.76 6.21
N ALA A 138 4.76 -5.72 6.54
CA ALA A 138 6.20 -5.77 6.79
C ALA A 138 6.63 -6.90 7.74
N ASP A 139 5.85 -7.13 8.80
CA ASP A 139 6.08 -8.18 9.81
C ASP A 139 5.51 -9.56 9.43
N TRP A 140 5.15 -9.74 8.16
CA TRP A 140 4.64 -10.96 7.54
C TRP A 140 3.30 -11.47 8.04
N ARG A 141 2.53 -10.64 8.77
CA ARG A 141 1.12 -10.94 8.99
C ARG A 141 0.39 -10.98 7.65
N VAL A 142 -0.60 -11.85 7.56
CA VAL A 142 -1.46 -11.96 6.36
C VAL A 142 -2.89 -11.80 6.78
N PHE A 143 -3.56 -10.82 6.18
CA PHE A 143 -4.97 -10.54 6.36
C PHE A 143 -5.71 -10.77 5.04
N LEU A 144 -6.92 -11.29 5.13
CA LEU A 144 -7.88 -11.31 4.03
C LEU A 144 -8.97 -10.30 4.35
N PHE A 145 -9.32 -9.45 3.41
CA PHE A 145 -10.45 -8.53 3.54
C PHE A 145 -11.44 -8.76 2.42
N GLN A 146 -12.68 -9.02 2.78
CA GLN A 146 -13.81 -9.03 1.86
C GLN A 146 -14.35 -7.61 1.77
N ALA A 147 -14.37 -7.06 0.55
CA ALA A 147 -15.04 -5.81 0.23
C ALA A 147 -16.49 -6.05 -0.23
N PRO A 148 -17.37 -5.03 -0.19
CA PRO A 148 -18.76 -5.16 -0.63
C PRO A 148 -18.88 -5.49 -2.12
N SER A 149 -18.00 -4.92 -2.95
CA SER A 149 -17.98 -5.11 -4.40
C SER A 149 -16.57 -5.33 -4.94
N LYS A 150 -16.48 -5.69 -6.22
CA LYS A 150 -15.20 -5.89 -6.91
C LYS A 150 -14.46 -4.56 -7.04
N GLU A 151 -15.21 -3.49 -7.29
CA GLU A 151 -14.71 -2.14 -7.47
C GLU A 151 -14.11 -1.63 -6.15
N GLU A 152 -14.82 -1.85 -5.03
CA GLU A 152 -14.30 -1.52 -3.71
C GLU A 152 -13.04 -2.31 -3.37
N MET A 153 -13.00 -3.61 -3.67
CA MET A 153 -11.79 -4.42 -3.48
C MET A 153 -10.59 -3.83 -4.24
N LEU A 154 -10.78 -3.46 -5.51
CA LEU A 154 -9.72 -2.88 -6.34
C LEU A 154 -9.30 -1.49 -5.85
N SER A 155 -10.27 -0.65 -5.46
CA SER A 155 -10.03 0.68 -4.88
C SER A 155 -9.20 0.59 -3.59
N TRP A 156 -9.52 -0.36 -2.70
CA TRP A 156 -8.72 -0.63 -1.49
C TRP A 156 -7.30 -1.11 -1.82
N ILE A 157 -7.14 -2.02 -2.77
CA ILE A 157 -5.81 -2.50 -3.21
C ILE A 157 -4.97 -1.32 -3.73
N LEU A 158 -5.55 -0.50 -4.61
CA LEU A 158 -4.86 0.65 -5.19
C LEU A 158 -4.41 1.62 -4.10
N ARG A 159 -5.32 2.00 -3.19
CA ARG A 159 -5.01 3.03 -2.18
C ARG A 159 -4.00 2.55 -1.15
N ILE A 160 -4.08 1.30 -0.70
CA ILE A 160 -3.10 0.74 0.24
C ILE A 160 -1.72 0.70 -0.40
N ASN A 161 -1.61 0.19 -1.63
CA ASN A 161 -0.32 0.10 -2.34
C ASN A 161 0.26 1.49 -2.64
N LEU A 162 -0.60 2.47 -2.92
CA LEU A 162 -0.19 3.87 -3.11
C LEU A 162 0.46 4.45 -1.85
N VAL A 163 -0.24 4.36 -0.72
CA VAL A 163 0.26 4.85 0.57
C VAL A 163 1.56 4.13 0.95
N ALA A 164 1.64 2.82 0.72
CA ALA A 164 2.85 2.06 0.96
C ALA A 164 4.01 2.53 0.06
N ALA A 165 3.78 2.72 -1.24
CA ALA A 165 4.82 3.15 -2.18
C ALA A 165 5.38 4.55 -1.84
N ILE A 166 4.50 5.50 -1.52
CA ILE A 166 4.88 6.89 -1.25
C ILE A 166 5.58 7.02 0.10
N PHE A 167 5.09 6.36 1.15
CA PHE A 167 5.51 6.66 2.51
C PHE A 167 6.47 5.66 3.14
N SER A 168 6.70 4.49 2.56
CA SER A 168 7.61 3.50 3.15
C SER A 168 9.06 3.98 3.13
N ALA A 169 9.67 4.16 4.30
CA ALA A 169 11.07 4.53 4.42
C ALA A 169 12.00 3.37 4.03
N PRO A 170 13.22 3.63 3.52
CA PRO A 170 14.15 2.57 3.18
C PRO A 170 14.47 1.69 4.39
N ALA A 171 14.71 0.39 4.14
CA ALA A 171 15.15 -0.55 5.17
C ALA A 171 16.40 -0.02 5.87
N PHE A 172 16.54 -0.30 7.18
CA PHE A 172 17.77 0.04 7.89
C PHE A 172 18.96 -0.66 7.22
N PRO A 173 20.15 -0.01 7.18
CA PRO A 173 21.37 -0.69 6.78
C PRO A 173 21.49 -2.00 7.57
N ALA A 174 21.76 -3.10 6.88
CA ALA A 174 21.98 -4.37 7.56
C ALA A 174 23.09 -4.15 8.60
N ALA A 175 22.84 -4.53 9.85
CA ALA A 175 23.88 -4.47 10.87
C ALA A 175 25.08 -5.26 10.36
N ILE A 176 26.27 -4.64 10.36
CA ILE A 176 27.53 -5.31 10.02
C ILE A 176 27.81 -6.31 11.15
N CYS A 177 27.21 -7.49 11.04
CA CYS A 177 27.48 -8.61 11.90
C CYS A 177 28.07 -9.72 11.03
N SER A 178 29.04 -10.45 11.55
CA SER A 178 29.69 -11.59 10.86
C SER A 178 28.76 -12.81 10.68
N MET A 179 27.45 -12.60 10.65
CA MET A 179 26.44 -13.63 10.71
C MET A 179 26.32 -14.30 9.34
N LYS A 180 26.78 -15.55 9.27
CA LYS A 180 26.59 -16.47 8.11
C LYS A 180 25.12 -16.83 7.83
N LYS A 181 24.13 -16.19 8.47
CA LYS A 181 22.71 -16.58 8.45
C LYS A 181 21.82 -15.47 7.92
N PHE A 182 20.85 -15.85 7.10
CA PHE A 182 19.86 -14.90 6.58
C PHE A 182 19.02 -14.32 7.73
N CYS A 183 18.98 -12.99 7.81
CA CYS A 183 18.09 -12.23 8.68
C CYS A 183 17.31 -11.24 7.82
N ARG A 184 16.00 -11.14 8.07
CA ARG A 184 15.17 -10.12 7.39
C ARG A 184 15.65 -8.73 7.80
N PRO A 185 15.79 -7.79 6.85
CA PRO A 185 16.06 -6.39 7.19
C PRO A 185 14.98 -5.83 8.11
N LEU A 186 15.38 -4.95 9.03
CA LEU A 186 14.44 -4.21 9.84
C LEU A 186 13.86 -3.07 9.01
N LEU A 187 12.53 -3.07 8.88
CA LEU A 187 11.79 -2.07 8.13
C LEU A 187 11.25 -1.01 9.12
N PRO A 188 11.64 0.26 8.98
CA PRO A 188 11.16 1.31 9.86
C PRO A 188 9.66 1.58 9.65
N SER A 189 8.95 1.88 10.75
CA SER A 189 7.57 2.38 10.68
C SER A 189 7.47 3.88 10.40
N SER A 190 8.60 4.59 10.35
CA SER A 190 8.66 6.01 9.99
C SER A 190 8.37 6.25 8.52
N MET A 191 7.86 7.43 8.20
CA MET A 191 7.69 7.86 6.82
C MET A 191 9.04 8.14 6.16
N THR A 192 9.13 7.90 4.85
CA THR A 192 10.31 8.27 4.05
C THR A 192 10.58 9.78 4.12
N LYS A 193 11.85 10.16 4.05
CA LYS A 193 12.30 11.56 3.92
C LYS A 193 12.65 11.92 2.48
N LEU A 194 12.58 10.95 1.57
CA LEU A 194 12.88 11.13 0.16
C LEU A 194 11.74 11.88 -0.53
N CYS A 195 12.07 12.70 -1.54
CA CYS A 195 11.04 13.22 -2.43
C CYS A 195 10.47 12.10 -3.31
N GLN A 196 9.37 12.35 -4.03
CA GLN A 196 8.72 11.31 -4.83
C GLN A 196 9.65 10.75 -5.92
N GLU A 197 10.42 11.59 -6.60
CA GLU A 197 11.36 11.16 -7.63
C GLU A 197 12.53 10.35 -7.05
N GLU A 198 13.02 10.71 -5.88
CA GLU A 198 14.05 9.95 -5.16
C GLU A 198 13.53 8.62 -4.63
N GLN A 199 12.31 8.61 -4.08
CA GLN A 199 11.63 7.42 -3.60
C GLN A 199 11.46 6.41 -4.72
N LEU A 200 11.05 6.87 -5.91
CA LEU A 200 10.96 6.01 -7.08
C LEU A 200 12.32 5.43 -7.47
N ARG A 201 13.36 6.28 -7.63
CA ARG A 201 14.70 5.80 -7.99
C ARG A 201 15.22 4.79 -6.97
N SER A 202 14.89 4.99 -5.68
CA SER A 202 15.20 4.04 -4.62
C SER A 202 14.50 2.69 -4.85
N HIS A 203 13.19 2.70 -5.15
CA HIS A 203 12.43 1.49 -5.47
C HIS A 203 12.96 0.75 -6.71
N GLU A 204 13.33 1.47 -7.77
CA GLU A 204 13.91 0.91 -9.00
C GLU A 204 15.26 0.23 -8.73
N ASN A 205 16.17 0.96 -8.07
CA ASN A 205 17.48 0.43 -7.71
C ASN A 205 17.36 -0.79 -6.79
N LYS A 206 16.45 -0.73 -5.80
CA LYS A 206 16.22 -1.83 -4.87
C LYS A 206 15.60 -3.02 -5.58
N MET A 207 14.67 -2.81 -6.50
CA MET A 207 14.06 -3.89 -7.28
C MET A 207 15.12 -4.64 -8.09
N LYS A 208 16.02 -3.91 -8.76
CA LYS A 208 17.15 -4.51 -9.49
C LYS A 208 18.03 -5.33 -8.55
N GLN A 209 18.45 -4.74 -7.42
CA GLN A 209 19.28 -5.44 -6.44
C GLN A 209 18.64 -6.75 -5.94
N ILE A 210 17.38 -6.71 -5.50
CA ILE A 210 16.69 -7.90 -4.96
C ILE A 210 16.44 -8.94 -6.06
N ALA A 211 16.19 -8.51 -7.31
CA ALA A 211 16.03 -9.42 -8.44
C ALA A 211 17.35 -10.17 -8.74
N ASP A 212 18.49 -9.46 -8.72
CA ASP A 212 19.81 -10.05 -8.90
C ASP A 212 20.13 -11.04 -7.75
N GLU A 213 19.87 -10.65 -6.49
CA GLU A 213 20.01 -11.52 -5.31
C GLU A 213 19.13 -12.78 -5.40
N LEU A 214 17.91 -12.66 -5.93
CA LEU A 214 16.99 -13.79 -6.14
C LEU A 214 17.48 -14.72 -7.25
N ALA A 215 18.03 -14.18 -8.33
CA ALA A 215 18.60 -14.96 -9.40
C ALA A 215 19.80 -15.76 -8.89
N GLU A 216 20.73 -15.11 -8.18
CA GLU A 216 21.89 -15.76 -7.56
C GLU A 216 21.47 -16.85 -6.55
N HIS A 217 20.47 -16.57 -5.71
CA HIS A 217 19.96 -17.52 -4.74
C HIS A 217 19.41 -18.80 -5.41
N LYS A 218 18.74 -18.67 -6.56
CA LYS A 218 18.22 -19.81 -7.33
C LYS A 218 19.29 -20.63 -8.02
N LEU A 219 20.46 -20.05 -8.31
CA LEU A 219 21.60 -20.77 -8.89
C LEU A 219 22.32 -21.68 -7.89
N HIS A 220 22.12 -21.47 -6.59
CA HIS A 220 22.76 -22.24 -5.52
C HIS A 220 21.72 -23.03 -4.69
N PRO A 221 20.99 -24.00 -5.29
CA PRO A 221 20.00 -24.78 -4.55
C PRO A 221 20.67 -25.65 -3.48
N VAL A 222 20.15 -25.62 -2.25
CA VAL A 222 20.59 -26.52 -1.18
C VAL A 222 20.08 -27.93 -1.48
N GLU A 223 20.97 -28.93 -1.38
CA GLU A 223 20.60 -30.34 -1.56
C GLU A 223 19.44 -30.71 -0.62
N LYS A 224 18.44 -31.41 -1.17
CA LYS A 224 17.18 -31.77 -0.49
C LYS A 224 17.39 -32.88 0.55
N SER A 225 18.25 -32.68 1.55
CA SER A 225 18.09 -33.42 2.80
C SER A 225 16.94 -32.74 3.57
N LEU A 226 15.78 -33.41 3.60
CA LEU A 226 14.46 -32.81 3.89
C LEU A 226 14.26 -32.23 5.31
N LYS A 227 15.30 -32.07 6.13
CA LYS A 227 15.21 -31.54 7.51
C LYS A 227 16.43 -30.72 7.96
N SER A 228 17.31 -30.29 7.05
CA SER A 228 18.44 -29.46 7.45
C SER A 228 18.00 -28.03 7.79
N LYS A 229 18.65 -27.44 8.79
CA LYS A 229 18.47 -26.03 9.17
C LYS A 229 18.75 -25.10 7.97
N GLU A 230 19.71 -25.48 7.13
CA GLU A 230 20.11 -24.77 5.93
C GLU A 230 19.01 -24.75 4.85
N ALA A 231 18.28 -25.86 4.66
CA ALA A 231 17.17 -25.91 3.71
C ALA A 231 16.01 -24.99 4.14
N GLU A 232 15.76 -24.84 5.45
CA GLU A 232 14.75 -23.90 5.96
C GLU A 232 15.21 -22.44 5.80
N GLU A 233 16.49 -22.15 6.07
CA GLU A 233 17.08 -20.83 5.83
C GLU A 233 17.03 -20.44 4.34
N TYR A 234 17.31 -21.38 3.44
CA TYR A 234 17.17 -21.19 2.00
C TYR A 234 15.73 -20.82 1.62
N ARG A 235 14.75 -21.64 2.04
CA ARG A 235 13.33 -21.38 1.76
C ARG A 235 12.85 -20.04 2.32
N LEU A 236 13.34 -19.65 3.49
CA LEU A 236 12.99 -18.39 4.12
C LEU A 236 13.54 -17.19 3.32
N LYS A 237 14.81 -17.27 2.88
CA LYS A 237 15.44 -16.26 2.03
C LYS A 237 14.73 -16.16 0.68
N GLU A 238 14.42 -17.28 0.05
CA GLU A 238 13.67 -17.32 -1.21
C GLU A 238 12.30 -16.64 -1.07
N HIS A 239 11.53 -17.01 -0.05
CA HIS A 239 10.20 -16.43 0.19
C HIS A 239 10.27 -14.92 0.48
N TYR A 240 11.30 -14.45 1.17
CA TYR A 240 11.56 -13.03 1.37
C TYR A 240 11.84 -12.32 0.05
N LEU A 241 12.82 -12.79 -0.72
CA LEU A 241 13.23 -12.15 -1.97
C LEU A 241 12.08 -12.10 -3.00
N ILE A 242 11.32 -13.19 -3.14
CA ILE A 242 10.13 -13.22 -4.01
C ILE A 242 9.09 -12.20 -3.57
N PHE A 243 8.89 -12.05 -2.25
CA PHE A 243 7.94 -11.09 -1.71
C PHE A 243 8.36 -9.65 -1.99
N GLU A 244 9.62 -9.30 -1.72
CA GLU A 244 10.19 -7.97 -1.96
C GLU A 244 10.14 -7.59 -3.44
N VAL A 245 10.54 -8.48 -4.37
CA VAL A 245 10.42 -8.22 -5.81
C VAL A 245 8.99 -7.92 -6.20
N LYS A 246 8.02 -8.69 -5.67
CA LYS A 246 6.61 -8.51 -5.97
C LYS A 246 6.07 -7.20 -5.41
N GLU A 247 6.48 -6.83 -4.21
CA GLU A 247 6.09 -5.58 -3.55
C GLU A 247 6.62 -4.38 -4.34
N LEU A 248 7.93 -4.31 -4.57
CA LEU A 248 8.57 -3.22 -5.32
C LEU A 248 8.01 -3.12 -6.74
N SER A 249 7.80 -4.24 -7.42
CA SER A 249 7.14 -4.25 -8.74
C SER A 249 5.73 -3.65 -8.70
N SER A 250 4.98 -3.89 -7.62
CA SER A 250 3.66 -3.30 -7.43
C SER A 250 3.73 -1.80 -7.15
N PHE A 251 4.72 -1.35 -6.38
CA PHE A 251 4.94 0.07 -6.10
C PHE A 251 5.31 0.83 -7.37
N LEU A 252 6.24 0.32 -8.18
CA LEU A 252 6.60 0.93 -9.47
C LEU A 252 5.40 1.03 -10.41
N LYS A 253 4.59 -0.03 -10.54
CA LYS A 253 3.36 0.00 -11.36
C LYS A 253 2.34 1.02 -10.84
N THR A 254 2.28 1.22 -9.53
CA THR A 254 1.36 2.18 -8.91
C THR A 254 1.86 3.59 -9.16
N ASP A 255 3.16 3.84 -9.01
CA ASP A 255 3.77 5.15 -9.25
C ASP A 255 3.71 5.55 -10.73
N GLU A 256 3.99 4.65 -11.67
CA GLU A 256 3.83 4.92 -13.11
C GLU A 256 2.39 5.36 -13.47
N ARG A 257 1.38 4.71 -12.89
CA ARG A 257 -0.02 5.12 -13.06
C ARG A 257 -0.28 6.52 -12.48
N ASN A 258 0.34 6.85 -11.34
CA ASN A 258 0.23 8.19 -10.76
C ASN A 258 1.00 9.24 -11.55
N LYS A 259 2.18 8.92 -12.08
CA LYS A 259 2.96 9.83 -12.93
C LYS A 259 2.17 10.23 -14.16
N ILE A 260 1.52 9.29 -14.82
CA ILE A 260 0.65 9.58 -15.97
C ILE A 260 -0.49 10.49 -15.52
N PHE A 261 -1.11 10.23 -14.37
CA PHE A 261 -2.17 11.10 -13.83
C PHE A 261 -1.65 12.51 -13.49
N LEU A 262 -0.49 12.62 -12.84
CA LEU A 262 0.16 13.90 -12.49
C LEU A 262 0.64 14.66 -13.74
N TYR A 263 1.14 13.95 -14.74
CA TYR A 263 1.59 14.51 -16.02
C TYR A 263 0.40 15.01 -16.84
N LEU A 264 -0.66 14.21 -16.98
CA LEU A 264 -1.91 14.63 -17.61
C LEU A 264 -2.54 15.81 -16.88
N ARG A 265 -2.47 15.84 -15.54
CA ARG A 265 -2.96 16.97 -14.74
C ARG A 265 -2.11 18.22 -14.89
N LYS A 266 -0.78 18.12 -14.86
CA LYS A 266 0.13 19.28 -15.10
C LYS A 266 -0.03 19.80 -16.53
N TRP A 267 -0.13 18.89 -17.50
CA TRP A 267 -0.37 19.23 -18.90
C TRP A 267 -1.75 19.88 -19.08
N PHE A 268 -2.81 19.34 -18.48
CA PHE A 268 -4.15 19.94 -18.52
C PHE A 268 -4.20 21.29 -17.81
N SER A 269 -3.55 21.44 -16.65
CA SER A 269 -3.46 22.72 -15.93
C SER A 269 -2.68 23.76 -16.72
N SER A 270 -1.58 23.38 -17.36
CA SER A 270 -0.76 24.26 -18.20
C SER A 270 -1.48 24.63 -19.51
N TRP A 271 -2.18 23.66 -20.12
CA TRP A 271 -3.02 23.86 -21.28
C TRP A 271 -4.22 24.75 -20.96
N CYS A 272 -4.94 24.50 -19.87
CA CYS A 272 -6.02 25.36 -19.39
C CYS A 272 -5.51 26.77 -19.10
N ALA A 273 -4.33 26.95 -18.49
CA ALA A 273 -3.74 28.27 -18.27
C ALA A 273 -3.43 28.96 -19.61
N SER A 274 -2.76 28.27 -20.55
CA SER A 274 -2.42 28.81 -21.88
C SER A 274 -3.66 29.14 -22.74
N VAL A 275 -4.72 28.33 -22.61
CA VAL A 275 -6.02 28.47 -23.30
C VAL A 275 -6.98 29.43 -22.58
N PHE A 276 -6.74 29.76 -21.31
CA PHE A 276 -7.42 30.88 -20.64
C PHE A 276 -6.86 32.22 -21.13
N PHE A 277 -5.56 32.26 -21.45
CA PHE A 277 -4.90 33.44 -22.01
C PHE A 277 -5.09 33.61 -23.52
N SER A 278 -5.44 32.54 -24.25
CA SER A 278 -5.70 32.60 -25.69
C SER A 278 -7.19 32.39 -25.98
N ASN A 279 -7.82 33.29 -26.75
CA ASN A 279 -9.25 33.28 -27.05
C ASN A 279 -9.63 32.16 -28.04
N ILE A 280 -9.44 30.90 -27.64
CA ILE A 280 -9.65 29.72 -28.48
C ILE A 280 -11.11 29.25 -28.37
N ASN A 281 -11.69 29.01 -29.55
CA ASN A 281 -13.08 28.63 -29.78
C ASN A 281 -13.53 27.41 -28.93
N LYS A 282 -14.73 27.50 -28.33
CA LYS A 282 -15.30 26.51 -27.40
C LYS A 282 -15.29 25.07 -27.95
N LYS A 283 -15.48 24.91 -29.27
CA LYS A 283 -15.42 23.61 -29.96
C LYS A 283 -14.05 22.92 -29.89
N LEU A 284 -12.95 23.68 -29.94
CA LEU A 284 -11.61 23.10 -29.82
C LEU A 284 -11.35 22.58 -28.39
N LYS A 285 -11.91 23.25 -27.38
CA LYS A 285 -11.82 22.80 -25.97
C LYS A 285 -12.54 21.46 -25.77
N GLU A 286 -13.71 21.30 -26.40
CA GLU A 286 -14.51 20.07 -26.33
C GLU A 286 -13.80 18.91 -27.07
N SER A 287 -13.31 19.12 -28.30
CA SER A 287 -12.62 18.07 -29.06
C SER A 287 -11.30 17.62 -28.44
N VAL A 288 -10.55 18.52 -27.80
CA VAL A 288 -9.33 18.13 -27.06
C VAL A 288 -9.69 17.40 -25.77
N GLY A 289 -10.77 17.78 -25.08
CA GLY A 289 -11.33 17.02 -23.97
C GLY A 289 -11.71 15.59 -24.35
N GLU A 290 -12.32 15.40 -25.52
CA GLU A 290 -12.64 14.08 -26.08
C GLU A 290 -11.37 13.31 -26.46
N LEU A 291 -10.33 13.96 -26.98
CA LEU A 291 -9.06 13.32 -27.31
C LEU A 291 -8.31 12.85 -26.06
N ILE A 292 -8.36 13.62 -24.96
CA ILE A 292 -7.82 13.22 -23.66
C ILE A 292 -8.60 12.03 -23.11
N LEU A 293 -9.93 12.06 -23.17
CA LEU A 293 -10.79 10.92 -22.80
C LEU A 293 -10.50 9.69 -23.67
N PHE A 294 -10.21 9.89 -24.96
CA PHE A 294 -9.89 8.82 -25.90
C PHE A 294 -8.53 8.18 -25.59
N CYS A 295 -7.48 8.99 -25.39
CA CYS A 295 -6.16 8.50 -24.96
C CYS A 295 -6.23 7.80 -23.59
N TRP A 296 -7.06 8.30 -22.68
CA TRP A 296 -7.36 7.67 -21.38
C TRP A 296 -8.05 6.32 -21.53
N ASN A 297 -9.08 6.23 -22.37
CA ASN A 297 -9.80 4.98 -22.67
C ASN A 297 -8.94 3.94 -23.39
N LEU A 298 -7.96 4.37 -24.19
CA LEU A 298 -7.01 3.48 -24.86
C LEU A 298 -6.00 2.86 -23.87
N PHE A 299 -5.66 3.59 -22.79
CA PHE A 299 -4.68 3.17 -21.78
C PHE A 299 -5.29 2.34 -20.62
N CYS A 300 -6.60 2.46 -20.39
CA CYS A 300 -7.32 1.73 -19.34
C CYS A 300 -7.88 0.35 -19.78
N LYS A 301 -7.66 -0.07 -21.04
CA LYS A 301 -7.89 -1.46 -21.49
C LYS A 301 -6.65 -2.32 -21.23
#